data_AF-A0A502EYC0-F1
#
_entry.id   AF-A0A502EYC0-F1
#
_cell.length_a   1.000
_cell.length_b   1.000
_cell.length_c   1.000
_cell.angle_alpha   90.00
_cell.angle_beta   90.00
_cell.angle_gamma   90.00
#
_symmetry.space_group_name_H-M   'P 1'
#
loop_
_entity.id
_entity.type
_entity.pdbx_description
1 polymer ?
#
loop_
_entity_poly.entity_id
_entity_poly.type
_entity_poly.pdbx_seq_one_letter_code
_entity_poly.pdbx_strand_id
1 'polypeptide(L)'
;MKPEITQLDNAEIVLDKRTIKVSHGESFPDYKKIEIWGQGIDMDISCEFLESTNNKMIWFADWYANFIWRNHEDNESSSYNILIELPKNRFLEKKLFF
;
A
#
# COMPACT_ATOMS: atom_id res chain seq x y z
N MET A 1 -0.61 -13.06 1.78
CA MET A 1 0.11 -12.17 2.72
C MET A 1 1.37 -12.88 3.18
N LYS A 2 2.42 -12.17 3.60
CA LYS A 2 3.50 -12.84 4.33
C LYS A 2 2.89 -13.50 5.58
N PRO A 3 3.31 -14.73 5.95
CA PRO A 3 2.81 -15.40 7.15
C PRO A 3 2.98 -14.57 8.42
N GLU A 4 3.99 -13.70 8.44
CA GLU A 4 4.29 -12.81 9.57
C GLU A 4 3.20 -11.75 9.81
N ILE A 5 2.51 -11.29 8.75
CA ILE A 5 1.49 -10.24 8.85
C ILE A 5 0.17 -10.85 9.36
N THR A 6 -0.15 -12.07 8.96
CA THR A 6 -1.36 -12.79 9.40
C THR A 6 -1.31 -13.23 10.87
N GLN A 7 -0.16 -13.06 11.53
CA GLN A 7 0.01 -13.32 12.97
C GLN A 7 -0.18 -12.05 13.81
N LEU A 8 -0.42 -10.89 13.19
CA LEU A 8 -0.64 -9.64 13.90
C LEU A 8 -2.14 -9.46 14.16
N ASP A 9 -2.48 -9.10 15.40
CA ASP A 9 -3.88 -8.86 15.79
C ASP A 9 -4.42 -7.55 15.20
N ASN A 10 -3.53 -6.61 14.86
CA ASN A 10 -3.90 -5.27 14.39
C ASN A 10 -3.01 -4.82 13.22
N ALA A 11 -3.59 -4.10 12.27
CA ALA A 11 -2.89 -3.41 11.20
C ALA A 11 -3.35 -1.96 11.06
N GLU A 12 -2.40 -1.06 10.83
CA GLU A 12 -2.66 0.35 10.59
C GLU A 12 -2.31 0.71 9.15
N ILE A 13 -3.26 1.36 8.47
CA ILE A 13 -3.09 1.87 7.10
C ILE A 13 -2.99 3.38 7.17
N VAL A 14 -1.84 3.93 6.81
CA VAL A 14 -1.62 5.38 6.75
C VAL A 14 -1.69 5.83 5.29
N LEU A 15 -2.62 6.73 4.99
CA LEU A 15 -2.81 7.31 3.66
C LEU A 15 -2.60 8.82 3.67
N ASP A 16 -2.24 9.37 2.51
CA ASP A 16 -2.26 10.81 2.34
C ASP A 16 -3.71 11.32 2.35
N LYS A 17 -3.96 12.45 3.01
CA LYS A 17 -5.28 13.10 2.99
C LYS A 17 -5.77 13.45 1.59
N ARG A 18 -4.89 13.67 0.61
CA ARG A 18 -5.28 13.95 -0.78
C ARG A 18 -5.72 12.69 -1.53
N THR A 19 -5.48 11.50 -0.98
CA THR A 19 -5.79 10.21 -1.61
C THR A 19 -7.29 9.88 -1.61
N ILE A 20 -8.16 10.65 -0.93
CA ILE A 20 -9.62 10.46 -1.02
C ILE A 20 -10.33 11.74 -1.47
N LYS A 21 -11.03 11.67 -2.61
CA LYS A 21 -11.96 12.70 -3.12
C LYS A 21 -13.36 12.14 -3.38
N VAL A 22 -13.90 11.32 -2.48
CA VAL A 22 -15.32 10.94 -2.57
C VAL A 22 -15.95 10.87 -1.19
N SER A 23 -17.03 11.63 -1.02
CA SER A 23 -17.76 11.86 0.22
C SER A 23 -18.83 10.80 0.52
N HIS A 24 -18.69 9.58 -0.01
CA HIS A 24 -19.72 8.54 0.07
C HIS A 24 -19.21 7.28 0.77
N GLY A 25 -20.10 6.67 1.56
CA GLY A 25 -19.86 5.65 2.58
C GLY A 25 -19.43 4.26 2.10
N GLU A 26 -18.65 4.18 1.03
CA GLU A 26 -17.86 3.01 0.64
C GLU A 26 -16.39 3.38 0.78
N SER A 27 -15.99 3.67 2.02
CA SER A 27 -14.65 4.15 2.30
C SER A 27 -13.62 3.07 1.93
N PHE A 28 -12.51 3.45 1.31
CA PHE A 28 -11.36 2.55 1.09
C PHE A 28 -11.01 1.69 2.34
N PRO A 29 -11.05 2.25 3.57
CA PRO A 29 -10.93 1.48 4.80
C PRO A 29 -11.94 0.32 4.92
N ASP A 30 -13.23 0.57 4.69
CA ASP A 30 -14.29 -0.43 4.86
C ASP A 30 -14.16 -1.55 3.81
N TYR A 31 -13.86 -1.18 2.57
CA TYR A 31 -13.60 -2.16 1.51
C TYR A 31 -12.42 -3.07 1.86
N LYS A 32 -11.31 -2.51 2.38
CA LYS A 32 -10.13 -3.30 2.74
C LYS A 32 -10.38 -4.22 3.94
N LYS A 33 -11.19 -3.79 4.92
CA LYS A 33 -11.65 -4.65 6.01
C LYS A 33 -12.43 -5.85 5.49
N ILE A 34 -13.40 -5.61 4.60
CA ILE A 34 -14.22 -6.67 4.00
C ILE A 34 -13.34 -7.67 3.24
N GLU A 35 -12.37 -7.22 2.44
CA GLU A 35 -11.47 -8.13 1.71
C GLU A 35 -10.60 -9.00 2.64
N ILE A 36 -10.10 -8.44 3.73
CA ILE A 36 -9.22 -9.15 4.68
C ILE A 36 -10.04 -10.15 5.50
N TRP A 37 -11.19 -9.74 6.04
CA TRP A 37 -12.12 -10.64 6.73
C TRP A 37 -12.66 -11.74 5.81
N GLY A 38 -12.90 -11.42 4.53
CA GLY A 38 -13.29 -12.41 3.52
C GLY A 38 -12.25 -13.50 3.27
N GLN A 39 -10.99 -13.28 3.66
CA GLN A 39 -9.92 -14.29 3.62
C GLN A 39 -9.81 -15.10 4.93
N GLY A 40 -10.72 -14.89 5.90
CA GLY A 40 -10.72 -15.57 7.19
C GLY A 40 -9.64 -15.08 8.15
N ILE A 41 -9.10 -13.90 7.90
CA ILE A 41 -8.09 -13.27 8.77
C ILE A 41 -8.83 -12.41 9.79
N ASP A 42 -8.75 -12.78 11.06
CA ASP A 42 -9.31 -12.02 12.17
C ASP A 42 -8.27 -11.00 12.65
N MET A 43 -8.35 -9.79 12.11
CA MET A 43 -7.42 -8.68 12.35
C MET A 43 -8.20 -7.38 12.42
N ASP A 44 -7.89 -6.53 13.40
CA ASP A 44 -8.41 -5.17 13.43
C ASP A 44 -7.61 -4.27 12.49
N ILE A 45 -8.30 -3.46 11.71
CA ILE A 45 -7.69 -2.59 10.72
C ILE A 45 -8.11 -1.15 11.03
N SER A 46 -7.14 -0.29 11.31
CA SER A 46 -7.35 1.15 11.38
C SER A 46 -6.85 1.81 10.10
N CYS A 47 -7.49 2.93 9.72
CA CYS A 47 -6.99 3.75 8.63
C CYS A 47 -6.90 5.20 9.07
N GLU A 48 -5.71 5.78 8.92
CA GLU A 48 -5.43 7.17 9.26
C GLU A 48 -5.10 7.97 8.00
N PHE A 49 -5.61 9.19 7.92
CA PHE A 49 -5.32 10.13 6.83
C PHE A 49 -4.42 11.24 7.35
N LEU A 50 -3.15 11.22 6.93
CA LEU A 50 -2.13 12.19 7.35
C LEU A 50 -1.78 13.16 6.22
N GLU A 51 -1.30 14.34 6.60
CA GLU A 51 -0.69 15.28 5.64
C GLU A 51 0.69 14.75 5.22
N SER A 52 0.91 14.54 3.92
CA SER A 52 2.23 14.18 3.38
C SER A 52 3.32 15.17 3.74
N THR A 53 3.01 16.45 3.96
CA THR A 53 4.02 17.52 4.15
C THR A 53 5.06 17.20 5.22
N ASN A 54 4.69 16.40 6.23
CA ASN A 54 5.59 16.00 7.32
C ASN A 54 5.80 14.48 7.41
N ASN A 55 5.26 13.68 6.49
CA ASN A 55 5.33 12.23 6.54
C ASN A 55 6.16 11.65 5.38
N LYS A 56 7.43 11.37 5.66
CA LYS A 56 8.38 10.79 4.70
C LYS A 56 7.95 9.40 4.20
N MET A 57 7.18 8.65 4.99
CA MET A 57 6.70 7.32 4.57
C MET A 57 5.63 7.45 3.47
N ILE A 58 4.81 8.50 3.53
CA ILE A 58 3.85 8.81 2.47
C ILE A 58 4.58 9.22 1.19
N TRP A 59 5.64 10.03 1.28
CA TRP A 59 6.48 10.35 0.12
C TRP A 59 7.13 9.13 -0.49
N PHE A 60 7.63 8.24 0.35
CA PHE A 60 8.23 7.00 -0.10
C PHE A 60 7.20 6.10 -0.80
N ALA A 61 5.99 5.97 -0.27
CA ALA A 61 4.92 5.20 -0.90
C ALA A 61 4.54 5.76 -2.29
N ASP A 62 4.48 7.09 -2.41
CA ASP A 62 4.19 7.78 -3.68
C ASP A 62 5.31 7.58 -4.72
N TRP A 63 6.57 7.70 -4.30
CA TRP A 63 7.73 7.38 -5.13
C TRP A 63 7.75 5.92 -5.56
N TYR A 64 7.48 5.00 -4.65
CA TYR A 64 7.42 3.57 -4.93
C TYR A 64 6.37 3.30 -6.01
N ALA A 65 5.14 3.79 -5.82
CA ALA A 65 4.07 3.63 -6.80
C ALA A 65 4.45 4.20 -8.18
N ASN A 66 5.08 5.38 -8.20
CA ASN A 66 5.55 6.01 -9.44
C ASN A 66 6.65 5.18 -10.13
N PHE A 67 7.60 4.60 -9.39
CA PHE A 67 8.66 3.78 -9.98
C PHE A 67 8.10 2.52 -10.64
N ILE A 68 7.13 1.86 -10.00
CA ILE A 68 6.42 0.72 -10.59
C ILE A 68 5.67 1.17 -11.85
N TRP A 69 4.89 2.25 -11.76
CA TRP A 69 4.09 2.78 -12.88
C TRP A 69 4.96 3.13 -14.10
N ARG A 70 6.06 3.85 -13.91
CA ARG A 70 6.97 4.23 -15.01
C ARG A 70 7.62 3.03 -15.69
N ASN A 71 7.94 1.97 -14.93
CA ASN A 71 8.46 0.75 -15.50
C ASN A 71 7.44 0.02 -16.38
N HIS A 72 6.16 0.02 -15.99
CA HIS A 72 5.10 -0.68 -16.71
C HIS A 72 4.49 0.13 -17.87
N GLU A 73 4.36 1.45 -17.72
CA GLU A 73 3.61 2.31 -18.66
C GLU A 73 4.53 3.19 -19.53
N ASP A 74 5.72 3.55 -19.03
CA ASP A 74 6.64 4.50 -19.69
C ASP A 74 7.92 3.80 -20.20
N ASN A 75 8.03 2.47 -20.04
CA ASN A 75 9.25 1.67 -20.29
C ASN A 75 10.51 2.23 -19.61
N GLU A 76 10.35 3.02 -18.55
CA GLU A 76 11.46 3.69 -17.89
C GLU A 76 11.84 2.96 -16.61
N SER A 77 12.83 2.08 -16.73
CA SER A 77 13.21 1.13 -15.68
C SER A 77 14.32 1.63 -14.76
N SER A 78 14.92 2.81 -14.97
CA SER A 78 16.09 3.25 -14.18
C SER A 78 15.83 3.29 -12.67
N SER A 79 14.71 3.91 -12.26
CA SER A 79 14.33 4.03 -10.85
C SER A 79 13.80 2.71 -10.28
N TYR A 80 13.15 1.91 -11.12
CA TYR A 80 12.68 0.57 -10.77
C TYR A 80 13.84 -0.42 -10.55
N ASN A 81 14.91 -0.32 -11.35
CA ASN A 81 16.10 -1.16 -11.20
C ASN A 81 16.79 -0.93 -9.85
N ILE A 82 16.88 0.33 -9.41
CA ILE A 82 17.39 0.70 -8.07
C ILE A 82 16.51 0.08 -6.98
N LEU A 83 15.19 0.08 -7.18
CA LEU A 83 14.23 -0.46 -6.23
C LEU A 83 14.35 -1.98 -6.07
N ILE A 84 14.47 -2.74 -7.16
CA ILE A 84 14.56 -4.21 -7.11
C ILE A 84 15.91 -4.73 -6.60
N GLU A 85 16.95 -3.88 -6.62
CA GLU A 85 18.24 -4.15 -5.99
C GLU A 85 18.17 -4.03 -4.46
N LEU A 86 17.14 -3.37 -3.91
CA LEU A 86 16.93 -3.32 -2.46
C LEU A 86 16.58 -4.72 -1.91
N PRO A 87 16.96 -5.01 -0.64
CA PRO A 87 16.68 -6.30 -0.03
C PRO A 87 15.18 -6.68 -0.06
N LYS A 88 14.84 -7.73 -0.82
CA LYS A 88 13.46 -8.23 -1.06
C LYS A 88 12.73 -8.69 0.19
N ASN A 89 13.45 -8.90 1.28
CA ASN A 89 12.87 -9.18 2.59
C ASN A 89 12.05 -8.00 3.15
N ARG A 90 12.18 -6.78 2.60
CA ARG A 90 11.41 -5.60 3.03
C ARG A 90 10.16 -5.30 2.22
N PHE A 91 10.04 -5.82 1.00
CA PHE A 91 8.94 -5.48 0.09
C PHE A 91 8.25 -6.74 -0.44
N LEU A 92 6.92 -6.72 -0.53
CA LEU A 92 6.16 -7.79 -1.14
C LEU A 92 5.36 -7.23 -2.32
N GLU A 93 5.81 -7.53 -3.53
CA GLU A 93 5.06 -7.24 -4.74
C GLU A 93 4.08 -8.37 -5.00
N LYS A 94 2.79 -8.05 -5.00
CA LYS A 94 1.75 -8.97 -5.45
C LYS A 94 1.29 -8.45 -6.82
N LYS A 95 1.44 -9.26 -7.87
CA LYS A 95 0.82 -8.96 -9.16
C LYS A 95 -0.67 -8.72 -8.92
N LEU A 96 -1.15 -7.53 -9.29
CA LEU A 96 -2.56 -7.21 -9.10
C LEU A 96 -3.45 -7.93 -10.12
N PHE A 97 -2.97 -8.23 -11.33
CA PHE A 97 -3.65 -9.09 -12.30
C PHE A 97 -2.61 -9.77 -13.24
N PHE A 98 -2.91 -11.02 -13.63
CA PHE A 98 -2.31 -11.93 -14.64
C PHE A 98 -0.83 -11.68 -15.06
#